data_AF-A0A2G5XDH0-F1
#
_entry.id   AF-A0A2G5XDH0-F1
#
_cell.length_a   1.000
_cell.length_b   1.000
_cell.length_c   1.000
_cell.angle_alpha   90.00
_cell.angle_beta   90.00
_cell.angle_gamma   90.00
#
_symmetry.space_group_name_H-M   'P 1'
#
loop_
_entity.id
_entity.type
_entity.pdbx_description
1 polymer ?
#
loop_
_entity_poly.entity_id
_entity_poly.type
_entity_poly.pdbx_seq_one_letter_code
_entity_poly.pdbx_strand_id
1 'polypeptide(L)'
;MSSFTNIPMLIQQMQQEIRQKRYTMALDTIRELEKLSVNRKQILWHKALLESKVGNLHVALAYLKELDSEEPHVAKLEEVILSNWDTYTKVIAEYNYAVSEIELGYTENVLHIVDNAMEMAGKMPIPIELYRMKTILVARYEAGTLSRYTVGLPLHVLDDPTIKRVVAAEPPRPDIARPVPKPKPKRKLKKGAAALFAGIATVLLVFVIWLIANLLAQPDTASGLPTTVPVEKPAITETEAVKEEPVEVPDTEPEEEVEPEFVSNEEARMYYNEGYKQYLNEDFPAAVAYLEYAVRTEESDYFTDDASYFLASSYLREQKYEEVVNTAKAFYKEESEHYKESPYREGMRLQESRALWKLNKNAESTAILDELISKPNVDWVTYEAKAMKKLIEEGESSEDVEQAS
;
A
#
# COMPACT_ATOMS: atom_id res chain seq x y z
N MET A 1 -29.17 1.30 -19.51
CA MET A 1 -28.61 1.27 -20.87
C MET A 1 -27.46 0.28 -20.87
N SER A 2 -27.68 -0.94 -21.38
CA SER A 2 -26.61 -1.95 -21.53
C SER A 2 -25.77 -1.55 -22.74
N SER A 3 -24.52 -1.14 -22.54
CA SER A 3 -23.59 -1.00 -23.66
C SER A 3 -23.39 -2.39 -24.24
N PHE A 4 -23.72 -2.59 -25.51
CA PHE A 4 -23.33 -3.81 -26.23
C PHE A 4 -21.81 -3.85 -26.34
N THR A 5 -21.15 -4.38 -25.30
CA THR A 5 -19.71 -4.57 -25.28
C THR A 5 -19.39 -5.71 -26.24
N ASN A 6 -18.80 -5.37 -27.38
CA ASN A 6 -18.55 -6.30 -28.47
C ASN A 6 -17.28 -7.14 -28.17
N ILE A 7 -17.44 -8.45 -27.96
CA ILE A 7 -16.33 -9.38 -27.64
C ILE A 7 -15.16 -9.27 -28.63
N PRO A 8 -15.36 -9.34 -29.96
CA PRO A 8 -14.32 -9.08 -30.96
C PRO A 8 -13.52 -7.78 -30.74
N MET A 9 -14.19 -6.70 -30.35
CA MET A 9 -13.55 -5.40 -30.11
C MET A 9 -12.64 -5.46 -28.88
N LEU A 10 -13.09 -6.08 -27.79
CA LEU A 10 -12.28 -6.27 -26.58
C LEU A 10 -11.08 -7.18 -26.82
N ILE A 11 -11.23 -8.24 -27.62
CA ILE A 11 -10.09 -9.10 -28.02
C ILE A 11 -9.07 -8.29 -28.81
N GLN A 12 -9.52 -7.50 -29.78
CA GLN A 12 -8.64 -6.63 -30.57
C GLN A 12 -7.94 -5.59 -29.69
N GLN A 13 -8.65 -5.00 -28.73
CA GLN A 13 -8.11 -4.07 -27.76
C GLN A 13 -7.03 -4.72 -26.90
N MET A 14 -7.32 -5.88 -26.29
CA MET A 14 -6.34 -6.62 -25.48
C MET A 14 -5.07 -6.94 -26.28
N GLN A 15 -5.22 -7.41 -27.52
CA GLN A 15 -4.08 -7.69 -28.40
C GLN A 15 -3.29 -6.43 -28.76
N GLN A 16 -3.95 -5.27 -28.87
CA GLN A 16 -3.28 -3.99 -29.08
C GLN A 16 -2.51 -3.56 -27.82
N GLU A 17 -3.12 -3.66 -26.64
CA GLU A 17 -2.50 -3.33 -25.35
C GLU A 17 -1.26 -4.22 -25.09
N ILE A 18 -1.35 -5.52 -25.36
CA ILE A 18 -0.21 -6.46 -25.29
C ILE A 18 0.92 -6.01 -26.22
N ARG A 19 0.62 -5.69 -27.49
CA ARG A 19 1.63 -5.21 -28.46
C ARG A 19 2.29 -3.90 -28.03
N GLN A 20 1.54 -3.05 -27.34
CA GLN A 20 2.02 -1.78 -26.79
C GLN A 20 2.71 -1.94 -25.42
N LYS A 21 2.86 -3.18 -24.92
CA LYS A 21 3.42 -3.49 -23.59
C LYS A 21 2.64 -2.84 -22.43
N ARG A 22 1.35 -2.60 -22.62
CA ARG A 22 0.42 -2.05 -21.63
C ARG A 22 -0.29 -3.18 -20.89
N TYR A 23 0.48 -3.98 -20.18
CA TYR A 23 -0.01 -5.24 -19.62
C TYR A 23 -1.08 -5.07 -18.52
N THR A 24 -1.01 -4.00 -17.73
CA THR A 24 -2.04 -3.66 -16.74
C THR A 24 -3.39 -3.35 -17.38
N MET A 25 -3.41 -2.58 -18.47
CA MET A 25 -4.63 -2.35 -19.25
C MET A 25 -5.15 -3.64 -19.89
N ALA A 26 -4.27 -4.49 -20.41
CA ALA A 26 -4.65 -5.79 -20.95
C ALA A 26 -5.27 -6.72 -19.88
N LEU A 27 -4.78 -6.64 -18.63
CA LEU A 27 -5.36 -7.34 -17.48
C LEU A 27 -6.77 -6.83 -17.14
N ASP A 28 -7.04 -5.54 -17.29
CA ASP A 28 -8.39 -5.01 -17.12
C ASP A 28 -9.32 -5.45 -18.26
N THR A 29 -8.84 -5.39 -19.50
CA THR A 29 -9.61 -5.85 -20.68
C THR A 29 -9.95 -7.33 -20.58
N ILE A 30 -9.05 -8.19 -20.07
CA ILE A 30 -9.35 -9.62 -19.92
C ILE A 30 -10.34 -9.93 -18.80
N ARG A 31 -10.36 -9.14 -17.72
CA ARG A 31 -11.40 -9.23 -16.67
C ARG A 31 -12.79 -8.91 -17.23
N GLU A 32 -12.87 -7.95 -18.17
CA GLU A 32 -14.14 -7.68 -18.88
C GLU A 32 -14.52 -8.82 -19.83
N LEU A 33 -13.56 -9.42 -20.55
CA LEU A 33 -13.82 -10.58 -21.40
C LEU A 33 -14.31 -11.80 -20.60
N GLU A 34 -13.79 -12.02 -19.40
CA GLU A 34 -14.23 -13.11 -18.51
C GLU A 34 -15.70 -13.00 -18.13
N LYS A 35 -16.20 -11.78 -17.88
CA LYS A 35 -17.62 -11.52 -17.58
C LYS A 35 -18.55 -11.85 -18.76
N LEU A 36 -18.03 -11.86 -19.98
CA LEU A 36 -18.78 -12.09 -21.22
C LEU A 36 -18.78 -13.57 -21.67
N SER A 37 -18.44 -14.50 -20.77
CA SER A 37 -18.46 -15.95 -21.03
C SER A 37 -17.58 -16.40 -22.21
N VAL A 38 -16.47 -15.69 -22.43
CA VAL A 38 -15.43 -16.09 -23.40
C VAL A 38 -14.78 -17.42 -22.96
N ASN A 39 -14.20 -18.16 -23.91
CA ASN A 39 -13.57 -19.47 -23.64
C ASN A 39 -12.60 -19.40 -22.44
N ARG A 40 -12.95 -20.11 -21.37
CA ARG A 40 -12.21 -20.12 -20.10
C ARG A 40 -10.73 -20.49 -20.27
N LYS A 41 -10.41 -21.47 -21.13
CA LYS A 41 -9.00 -21.86 -21.38
C LYS A 41 -8.20 -20.71 -21.99
N GLN A 42 -8.80 -19.97 -22.92
CA GLN A 42 -8.15 -18.79 -23.50
C GLN A 42 -7.99 -17.67 -22.49
N ILE A 43 -8.97 -17.47 -21.61
CA ILE A 43 -8.88 -16.47 -20.52
C ILE A 43 -7.75 -16.83 -19.56
N LEU A 44 -7.69 -18.07 -19.08
CA LEU A 44 -6.64 -18.52 -18.15
C LEU A 44 -5.25 -18.40 -18.77
N TRP A 45 -5.08 -18.81 -20.03
CA TRP A 45 -3.81 -18.65 -20.74
C TRP A 45 -3.34 -17.19 -20.79
N HIS A 46 -4.21 -16.27 -21.22
CA HIS A 46 -3.83 -14.87 -21.34
C HIS A 46 -3.63 -14.21 -19.97
N LYS A 47 -4.40 -14.59 -18.95
CA LYS A 47 -4.15 -14.15 -17.57
C LYS A 47 -2.77 -14.61 -17.09
N ALA A 48 -2.44 -15.89 -17.24
CA ALA A 48 -1.12 -16.41 -16.88
C ALA A 48 0.02 -15.66 -17.60
N LEU A 49 -0.14 -15.46 -18.92
CA LEU A 49 0.83 -14.71 -19.71
C LEU A 49 0.98 -13.28 -19.21
N LEU A 50 -0.12 -12.56 -18.98
CA LEU A 50 -0.09 -11.16 -18.57
C LEU A 50 0.46 -10.98 -17.15
N GLU A 51 0.04 -11.82 -16.19
CA GLU A 51 0.55 -11.81 -14.82
C GLU A 51 2.08 -12.06 -14.81
N SER A 52 2.57 -12.98 -15.66
CA SER A 52 4.01 -13.19 -15.80
C SER A 52 4.76 -11.95 -16.31
N LYS A 53 4.11 -11.10 -17.13
CA LYS A 53 4.72 -9.87 -17.68
C LYS A 53 4.71 -8.70 -16.71
N VAL A 54 3.82 -8.69 -15.72
CA VAL A 54 3.78 -7.69 -14.65
C VAL A 54 4.49 -8.14 -13.38
N GLY A 55 5.16 -9.30 -13.40
CA GLY A 55 5.98 -9.81 -12.30
C GLY A 55 5.26 -10.68 -11.28
N ASN A 56 3.96 -10.96 -11.47
CA ASN A 56 3.16 -11.78 -10.55
C ASN A 56 3.31 -13.28 -10.87
N LEU A 57 4.52 -13.81 -10.72
CA LEU A 57 4.84 -15.18 -11.15
C LEU A 57 4.02 -16.25 -10.41
N HIS A 58 3.73 -16.03 -9.12
CA HIS A 58 2.89 -16.93 -8.32
C HIS A 58 1.44 -17.01 -8.85
N VAL A 59 0.85 -15.87 -9.24
CA VAL A 59 -0.50 -15.81 -9.82
C VAL A 59 -0.49 -16.46 -11.20
N ALA A 60 0.54 -16.18 -12.00
CA ALA A 60 0.69 -16.80 -13.32
C ALA A 60 0.73 -18.33 -13.20
N LEU A 61 1.53 -18.86 -12.27
CA LEU A 61 1.64 -20.30 -12.03
C LEU A 61 0.30 -20.91 -11.57
N ALA A 62 -0.46 -20.21 -10.71
CA ALA A 62 -1.78 -20.65 -10.29
C ALA A 62 -2.75 -20.77 -11.49
N TYR A 63 -2.73 -19.81 -12.43
CA TYR A 63 -3.54 -19.88 -13.64
C TYR A 63 -3.10 -20.99 -14.60
N LEU A 64 -1.80 -21.28 -14.72
CA LEU A 64 -1.32 -22.41 -15.52
C LEU A 64 -1.78 -23.75 -14.93
N LYS A 65 -1.71 -23.88 -13.60
CA LYS A 65 -2.21 -25.07 -12.89
C LYS A 65 -3.71 -25.26 -13.06
N GLU A 66 -4.49 -24.17 -13.09
CA GLU A 66 -5.93 -24.24 -13.35
C GLU A 66 -6.25 -24.56 -14.82
N LEU A 67 -5.42 -24.08 -15.76
CA LEU A 67 -5.58 -24.33 -17.18
C LEU A 67 -5.42 -25.82 -17.53
N ASP A 68 -4.51 -26.52 -16.83
CA ASP A 68 -4.23 -27.96 -16.97
C ASP A 68 -4.12 -28.38 -18.44
N SER A 69 -3.08 -27.88 -19.11
CA SER A 69 -2.87 -28.06 -20.55
C SER A 69 -1.45 -28.53 -20.86
N GLU A 70 -1.34 -29.55 -21.69
CA GLU A 70 -0.07 -30.11 -22.19
C GLU A 70 0.46 -29.36 -23.43
N GLU A 71 -0.12 -28.22 -23.80
CA GLU A 71 0.30 -27.46 -24.96
C GLU A 71 1.75 -26.94 -24.81
N PRO A 72 2.63 -27.07 -25.83
CA PRO A 72 4.05 -26.76 -25.68
C PRO A 72 4.37 -25.33 -25.21
N HIS A 73 3.51 -24.37 -25.53
CA HIS A 73 3.69 -22.98 -25.10
C HIS A 73 3.31 -22.74 -23.64
N VAL A 74 2.38 -23.56 -23.09
CA VAL A 74 2.01 -23.56 -21.67
C VAL A 74 3.19 -24.09 -20.85
N ALA A 75 3.71 -25.26 -21.23
CA ALA A 75 4.88 -25.86 -20.59
C ALA A 75 6.11 -24.94 -20.63
N LYS A 76 6.33 -24.25 -21.75
CA LYS A 76 7.43 -23.28 -21.87
C LYS A 76 7.28 -22.08 -20.93
N LEU A 77 6.06 -21.56 -20.73
CA LEU A 77 5.86 -20.45 -19.80
C LEU A 77 6.07 -20.90 -18.36
N GLU A 78 5.57 -22.10 -18.02
CA GLU A 78 5.79 -22.72 -16.71
C GLU A 78 7.28 -22.92 -16.41
N GLU A 79 8.05 -23.47 -17.35
CA GLU A 79 9.51 -23.64 -17.24
C GLU A 79 10.22 -22.29 -16.98
N VAL A 80 9.82 -21.23 -17.70
CA VAL A 80 10.37 -19.88 -17.48
C VAL A 80 10.03 -19.35 -16.08
N ILE A 81 8.82 -19.61 -15.57
CA ILE A 81 8.44 -19.20 -14.22
C ILE A 81 9.25 -19.99 -13.18
N LEU A 82 9.32 -21.32 -13.32
CA LEU A 82 10.01 -22.20 -12.37
C LEU A 82 11.52 -21.95 -12.33
N SER A 83 12.14 -21.66 -13.47
CA SER A 83 13.57 -21.30 -13.53
C SER A 83 13.91 -19.97 -12.85
N ASN A 84 12.93 -19.07 -12.69
CA ASN A 84 13.10 -17.81 -11.95
C ASN A 84 12.53 -17.89 -10.52
N TRP A 85 12.03 -19.04 -10.08
CA TRP A 85 11.26 -19.15 -8.85
C TRP A 85 12.05 -18.76 -7.59
N ASP A 86 13.31 -19.22 -7.49
CA ASP A 86 14.17 -18.89 -6.34
C ASP A 86 14.51 -17.40 -6.26
N THR A 87 14.80 -16.76 -7.40
CA THR A 87 14.99 -15.31 -7.45
C THR A 87 13.70 -14.57 -7.09
N TYR A 88 12.58 -15.03 -7.64
CA TYR A 88 11.27 -14.46 -7.39
C TYR A 88 10.89 -14.49 -5.90
N THR A 89 11.05 -15.62 -5.23
CA THR A 89 10.73 -15.74 -3.80
C THR A 89 11.61 -14.85 -2.94
N LYS A 90 12.89 -14.68 -3.27
CA LYS A 90 13.78 -13.74 -2.58
C LYS A 90 13.35 -12.28 -2.79
N VAL A 91 13.00 -11.90 -4.01
CA VAL A 91 12.48 -10.55 -4.31
C VAL A 91 11.19 -10.25 -3.53
N ILE A 92 10.29 -11.23 -3.42
CA ILE A 92 9.07 -11.09 -2.61
C ILE A 92 9.38 -11.04 -1.11
N ALA A 93 10.38 -11.80 -0.63
CA ALA A 93 10.81 -11.73 0.76
C ALA A 93 11.36 -10.34 1.09
N GLU A 94 12.21 -9.76 0.23
CA GLU A 94 12.71 -8.38 0.38
C GLU A 94 11.59 -7.35 0.32
N TYR A 95 10.60 -7.54 -0.56
CA TYR A 95 9.41 -6.69 -0.59
C TYR A 95 8.63 -6.74 0.73
N ASN A 96 8.38 -7.95 1.27
CA ASN A 96 7.68 -8.10 2.54
C ASN A 96 8.49 -7.52 3.70
N TYR A 97 9.82 -7.65 3.67
CA TYR A 97 10.71 -7.03 4.63
C TYR A 97 10.67 -5.49 4.52
N ALA A 98 10.66 -4.95 3.31
CA ALA A 98 10.46 -3.52 3.08
C ALA A 98 9.11 -3.03 3.62
N VAL A 99 8.03 -3.80 3.45
CA VAL A 99 6.72 -3.49 4.06
C VAL A 99 6.81 -3.46 5.59
N SER A 100 7.42 -4.47 6.21
CA SER A 100 7.56 -4.50 7.67
C SER A 100 8.40 -3.33 8.18
N GLU A 101 9.47 -2.94 7.50
CA GLU A 101 10.26 -1.76 7.86
C GLU A 101 9.43 -0.47 7.78
N ILE A 102 8.57 -0.32 6.77
CA ILE A 102 7.63 0.82 6.67
C ILE A 102 6.66 0.82 7.85
N GLU A 103 6.06 -0.34 8.17
CA GLU A 103 5.09 -0.48 9.27
C GLU A 103 5.74 -0.22 10.64
N LEU A 104 7.01 -0.58 10.79
CA LEU A 104 7.82 -0.24 11.96
C LEU A 104 8.27 1.22 11.96
N GLY A 105 8.10 1.93 10.83
CA GLY A 105 8.42 3.33 10.57
C GLY A 105 9.86 3.60 10.10
N TYR A 106 10.70 2.59 9.92
CA TYR A 106 12.12 2.69 9.51
C TYR A 106 12.27 2.96 8.01
N THR A 107 11.46 3.88 7.52
CA THR A 107 11.25 4.23 6.12
C THR A 107 12.49 4.74 5.39
N GLU A 108 13.49 5.27 6.10
CA GLU A 108 14.73 5.79 5.52
C GLU A 108 15.59 4.70 4.86
N ASN A 109 15.59 3.48 5.42
CA ASN A 109 16.39 2.36 4.90
C ASN A 109 15.66 1.54 3.84
N VAL A 110 14.35 1.72 3.71
CA VAL A 110 13.50 0.92 2.83
C VAL A 110 13.87 1.11 1.37
N LEU A 111 14.31 2.32 0.99
CA LEU A 111 14.72 2.57 -0.39
C LEU A 111 15.89 1.67 -0.81
N HIS A 112 16.84 1.41 0.10
CA HIS A 112 17.97 0.50 -0.16
C HIS A 112 17.51 -0.96 -0.27
N ILE A 113 16.58 -1.40 0.59
CA ILE A 113 15.99 -2.75 0.52
C ILE A 113 15.29 -2.96 -0.82
N VAL A 114 14.47 -2.00 -1.23
CA VAL A 114 13.74 -2.04 -2.50
C VAL A 114 14.70 -2.02 -3.69
N ASP A 115 15.76 -1.22 -3.63
CA ASP A 115 16.78 -1.16 -4.69
C ASP A 115 17.51 -2.48 -4.86
N ASN A 116 17.90 -3.12 -3.76
CA ASN A 116 18.50 -4.44 -3.76
C ASN A 116 17.55 -5.51 -4.33
N ALA A 117 16.26 -5.46 -3.94
CA ALA A 117 15.25 -6.37 -4.48
C ALA A 117 15.10 -6.22 -6.01
N MET A 118 15.07 -4.97 -6.50
CA MET A 118 14.97 -4.68 -7.92
C MET A 118 16.23 -5.08 -8.70
N GLU A 119 17.42 -4.90 -8.12
CA GLU A 119 18.68 -5.34 -8.72
C GLU A 119 18.76 -6.87 -8.78
N MET A 120 18.38 -7.56 -7.69
CA MET A 120 18.33 -9.01 -7.61
C MET A 120 17.41 -9.63 -8.66
N ALA A 121 16.28 -8.98 -8.97
CA ALA A 121 15.38 -9.42 -10.03
C ALA A 121 16.05 -9.43 -11.41
N GLY A 122 17.04 -8.56 -11.65
CA GLY A 122 17.79 -8.49 -12.90
C GLY A 122 16.90 -8.29 -14.14
N LYS A 123 16.75 -9.34 -14.96
CA LYS A 123 15.91 -9.31 -16.17
C LYS A 123 14.49 -9.84 -15.95
N MET A 124 14.21 -10.38 -14.77
CA MET A 124 12.89 -10.88 -14.41
C MET A 124 11.89 -9.72 -14.33
N PRO A 125 10.64 -9.88 -14.82
CA PRO A 125 9.59 -8.91 -14.57
C PRO A 125 9.39 -8.70 -13.07
N ILE A 126 9.38 -7.43 -12.65
CA ILE A 126 9.24 -7.03 -11.24
C ILE A 126 7.76 -6.72 -10.97
N PRO A 127 7.19 -7.20 -9.84
CA PRO A 127 5.84 -6.84 -9.40
C PRO A 127 5.58 -5.33 -9.38
N ILE A 128 4.35 -4.92 -9.73
CA ILE A 128 3.98 -3.49 -9.78
C ILE A 128 4.06 -2.83 -8.40
N GLU A 129 3.86 -3.60 -7.34
CA GLU A 129 3.93 -3.18 -5.94
C GLU A 129 5.30 -2.60 -5.57
N LEU A 130 6.39 -3.23 -6.03
CA LEU A 130 7.76 -2.74 -5.82
C LEU A 130 7.98 -1.39 -6.52
N TYR A 131 7.47 -1.22 -7.74
CA TYR A 131 7.55 0.06 -8.43
C TYR A 131 6.74 1.15 -7.72
N ARG A 132 5.53 0.82 -7.24
CA ARG A 132 4.70 1.78 -6.48
C ARG A 132 5.43 2.23 -5.21
N MET A 133 5.96 1.27 -4.44
CA MET A 133 6.71 1.53 -3.22
C MET A 133 7.93 2.42 -3.51
N LYS A 134 8.79 2.03 -4.46
CA LYS A 134 9.96 2.83 -4.83
C LYS A 134 9.57 4.24 -5.29
N THR A 135 8.53 4.38 -6.11
CA THR A 135 8.08 5.70 -6.57
C THR A 135 7.69 6.61 -5.41
N ILE A 136 6.95 6.07 -4.43
CA ILE A 136 6.52 6.81 -3.23
C ILE A 136 7.72 7.20 -2.37
N LEU A 137 8.63 6.25 -2.10
CA LEU A 137 9.83 6.48 -1.30
C LEU A 137 10.75 7.51 -1.95
N VAL A 138 11.01 7.39 -3.25
CA VAL A 138 11.80 8.38 -4.01
C VAL A 138 11.12 9.75 -3.95
N ALA A 139 9.79 9.84 -4.13
CA ALA A 139 9.11 11.12 -4.04
C ALA A 139 9.18 11.76 -2.64
N ARG A 140 9.23 10.95 -1.57
CA ARG A 140 9.28 11.41 -0.18
C ARG A 140 10.70 11.82 0.25
N TYR A 141 11.70 10.98 0.02
CA TYR A 141 13.05 11.15 0.55
C TYR A 141 14.04 11.71 -0.47
N GLU A 142 13.82 11.42 -1.76
CA GLU A 142 14.70 11.83 -2.84
C GLU A 142 13.93 12.54 -3.95
N ALA A 143 13.02 13.47 -3.61
CA ALA A 143 12.17 14.14 -4.60
C ALA A 143 13.00 14.63 -5.80
N GLY A 144 14.22 15.12 -5.51
CA GLY A 144 15.36 15.40 -6.40
C GLY A 144 15.54 14.46 -7.61
N THR A 145 15.37 13.16 -7.43
CA THR A 145 15.69 12.10 -8.40
C THR A 145 14.46 11.46 -9.05
N LEU A 146 13.24 11.81 -8.62
CA LEU A 146 11.98 11.21 -9.10
C LEU A 146 11.81 11.28 -10.62
N SER A 147 12.09 12.44 -11.22
CA SER A 147 12.03 12.61 -12.68
C SER A 147 13.02 11.70 -13.42
N ARG A 148 14.22 11.49 -12.87
CA ARG A 148 15.22 10.58 -13.45
C ARG A 148 14.81 9.12 -13.31
N TYR A 149 14.27 8.75 -12.15
CA TYR A 149 13.75 7.40 -11.89
C TYR A 149 12.62 7.05 -12.87
N THR A 150 11.65 7.96 -13.04
CA THR A 150 10.44 7.72 -13.87
C THR A 150 10.73 7.57 -15.36
N VAL A 151 11.78 8.22 -15.89
CA VAL A 151 12.20 8.09 -17.30
C VAL A 151 12.57 6.65 -17.67
N GLY A 152 13.08 5.87 -16.70
CA GLY A 152 13.49 4.48 -16.92
C GLY A 152 12.37 3.45 -16.77
N LEU A 153 11.17 3.85 -16.36
CA LEU A 153 10.11 2.91 -15.99
C LEU A 153 9.47 2.22 -17.20
N PRO A 154 9.11 0.93 -17.09
CA PRO A 154 8.31 0.25 -18.12
C PRO A 154 6.98 0.95 -18.37
N LEU A 155 6.47 0.89 -19.60
CA LEU A 155 5.21 1.54 -19.97
C LEU A 155 4.01 1.12 -19.10
N HIS A 156 3.89 -0.17 -18.78
CA HIS A 156 2.80 -0.65 -17.92
C HIS A 156 2.87 -0.11 -16.49
N VAL A 157 4.07 0.23 -16.01
CA VAL A 157 4.32 0.85 -14.71
C VAL A 157 3.95 2.33 -14.75
N LEU A 158 4.35 3.04 -15.82
CA LEU A 158 3.94 4.43 -16.04
C LEU A 158 2.43 4.60 -16.17
N ASP A 159 1.72 3.54 -16.55
CA ASP A 159 0.27 3.55 -16.64
C ASP A 159 -0.45 3.40 -15.29
N ASP A 160 0.26 3.02 -14.24
CA ASP A 160 -0.28 2.81 -12.89
C ASP A 160 -0.83 4.10 -12.27
N PRO A 161 -2.04 4.09 -11.69
CA PRO A 161 -2.68 5.28 -11.15
C PRO A 161 -1.97 5.85 -9.91
N THR A 162 -1.34 5.02 -9.09
CA THR A 162 -0.58 5.48 -7.92
C THR A 162 0.67 6.20 -8.37
N ILE A 163 1.43 5.60 -9.29
CA ILE A 163 2.64 6.21 -9.86
C ILE A 163 2.31 7.52 -10.57
N LYS A 164 1.25 7.55 -11.41
CA LYS A 164 0.79 8.79 -12.07
C LYS A 164 0.47 9.91 -11.09
N ARG A 165 -0.18 9.61 -9.96
CA ARG A 165 -0.52 10.59 -8.93
C ARG A 165 0.73 11.16 -8.28
N VAL A 166 1.66 10.31 -7.88
CA VAL A 166 2.92 10.72 -7.24
C VAL A 166 3.75 11.62 -8.16
N VAL A 167 3.90 11.23 -9.43
CA VAL A 167 4.64 12.02 -10.42
C VAL A 167 3.95 13.35 -10.73
N ALA A 168 2.63 13.39 -10.76
CA ALA A 168 1.88 14.62 -10.98
C ALA A 168 1.96 15.60 -9.81
N ALA A 169 2.16 15.09 -8.58
CA ALA A 169 2.29 15.90 -7.37
C ALA A 169 3.66 16.57 -7.21
N GLU A 170 4.66 16.23 -8.03
CA GLU A 170 5.98 16.87 -7.98
C GLU A 170 5.87 18.36 -8.35
N PRO A 171 6.30 19.29 -7.45
CA PRO A 171 6.29 20.72 -7.76
C PRO A 171 7.12 21.00 -9.01
N PRO A 172 6.66 21.89 -9.92
CA PRO A 172 7.34 22.14 -11.18
C PRO A 172 8.74 22.72 -10.90
N ARG A 173 9.79 22.00 -11.32
CA ARG A 173 11.16 22.53 -11.28
C ARG A 173 11.39 23.51 -12.43
N PRO A 174 12.02 24.66 -12.18
CA PRO A 174 12.37 25.63 -13.21
C PRO A 174 13.42 25.11 -14.21
N ASP A 175 14.21 24.11 -13.84
CA ASP A 175 15.43 23.72 -14.57
C ASP A 175 15.23 22.60 -15.60
N ILE A 176 14.08 21.92 -15.55
CA ILE A 176 13.73 20.87 -16.50
C ILE A 176 12.53 21.36 -17.29
N ALA A 177 12.78 21.84 -18.51
CA ALA A 177 11.73 22.15 -19.46
C ALA A 177 10.93 20.88 -19.74
N ARG A 178 9.81 20.68 -19.04
CA ARG A 178 8.83 19.66 -19.41
C ARG A 178 8.48 19.92 -20.87
N PRO A 179 8.43 18.89 -21.75
CA PRO A 179 7.77 19.05 -23.03
C PRO A 179 6.31 19.38 -22.70
N VAL A 180 5.99 20.67 -22.74
CA VAL A 180 4.62 21.15 -22.59
C VAL A 180 3.83 20.36 -23.63
N PRO A 181 2.85 19.54 -23.24
CA PRO A 181 1.96 18.93 -24.21
C PRO A 181 1.32 20.09 -24.95
N LYS A 182 1.80 20.36 -26.17
CA LYS A 182 1.25 21.43 -27.01
C LYS A 182 -0.25 21.21 -26.98
N PRO A 183 -1.06 22.21 -26.59
CA PRO A 183 -2.49 22.05 -26.54
C PRO A 183 -2.91 21.44 -27.87
N LYS A 184 -3.48 20.23 -27.83
CA LYS A 184 -3.89 19.51 -29.04
C LYS A 184 -4.63 20.52 -29.88
N PRO A 185 -4.14 20.88 -31.10
CA PRO A 185 -4.79 21.91 -31.89
C PRO A 185 -6.23 21.46 -32.04
N LYS A 186 -7.18 22.28 -31.56
CA LYS A 186 -8.61 22.03 -31.75
C LYS A 186 -8.79 21.84 -33.25
N ARG A 187 -8.90 20.59 -33.69
CA ARG A 187 -9.10 20.23 -35.08
C ARG A 187 -10.45 20.84 -35.43
N LYS A 188 -10.44 22.02 -36.05
CA LYS A 188 -11.64 22.61 -36.63
C LYS A 188 -12.16 21.55 -37.59
N LEU A 189 -13.31 20.97 -37.27
CA LEU A 189 -14.00 20.02 -38.12
C LEU A 189 -14.15 20.72 -39.47
N LYS A 190 -13.46 20.23 -40.52
CA LYS A 190 -13.63 20.78 -41.86
C LYS A 190 -15.12 20.60 -42.20
N LYS A 191 -15.77 21.65 -42.71
CA LYS A 191 -17.22 21.71 -42.98
C LYS A 191 -17.75 20.53 -43.82
N GLY A 192 -16.88 19.79 -44.53
CA GLY A 192 -17.23 18.54 -45.22
C GLY A 192 -17.50 17.32 -44.32
N ALA A 193 -16.96 17.26 -43.10
CA ALA A 193 -17.22 16.14 -42.18
C ALA A 193 -18.64 16.22 -41.59
N ALA A 194 -19.16 17.43 -41.34
CA ALA A 194 -20.54 17.61 -40.88
C ALA A 194 -21.57 17.16 -41.92
N ALA A 195 -21.29 17.33 -43.21
CA ALA A 195 -22.15 16.83 -44.29
C ALA A 195 -22.15 15.29 -44.38
N LEU A 196 -21.01 14.65 -44.13
CA LEU A 196 -20.90 13.18 -44.06
C LEU A 196 -21.65 12.61 -42.84
N PHE A 197 -21.57 13.26 -41.68
CA PHE A 197 -22.32 12.86 -40.49
C PHE A 197 -23.84 13.10 -40.63
N ALA A 198 -24.26 14.17 -41.32
CA ALA A 198 -25.67 14.40 -41.63
C ALA A 198 -26.23 13.32 -42.57
N GLY A 199 -25.45 12.87 -43.57
CA GLY A 199 -25.85 11.77 -44.47
C GLY A 199 -26.03 10.43 -43.74
N ILE A 200 -25.11 10.09 -42.83
CA ILE A 200 -25.19 8.86 -42.04
C ILE A 200 -26.39 8.90 -41.08
N ALA A 201 -26.67 10.06 -40.48
CA ALA A 201 -27.84 10.25 -39.61
C ALA A 201 -29.16 10.10 -40.37
N THR A 202 -29.26 10.58 -41.62
CA THR A 202 -30.46 10.38 -42.45
C THR A 202 -30.68 8.92 -42.84
N VAL A 203 -29.62 8.17 -43.14
CA VAL A 203 -29.74 6.73 -43.48
C VAL A 203 -30.17 5.92 -42.25
N LEU A 204 -29.64 6.24 -41.06
CA LEU A 204 -30.05 5.60 -39.81
C LEU A 204 -31.50 5.96 -39.44
N LEU A 205 -31.94 7.20 -39.67
CA LEU A 205 -33.31 7.61 -39.39
C LEU A 205 -34.32 6.88 -40.29
N VAL A 206 -34.01 6.72 -41.58
CA VAL A 206 -34.84 5.94 -42.51
C VAL A 206 -34.88 4.46 -42.13
N PHE A 207 -33.76 3.90 -41.66
CA PHE A 207 -33.70 2.51 -41.17
C PHE A 207 -34.52 2.30 -39.89
N VAL A 208 -34.48 3.26 -38.95
CA VAL A 208 -35.29 3.22 -37.72
C VAL A 208 -36.79 3.37 -38.03
N ILE A 209 -37.16 4.27 -38.96
CA ILE A 209 -38.56 4.44 -39.39
C ILE A 209 -39.06 3.16 -40.10
N TRP A 210 -38.22 2.52 -40.93
CA TRP A 210 -38.54 1.24 -41.56
C TRP A 210 -38.71 0.11 -40.54
N LEU A 211 -37.85 0.05 -39.51
CA LEU A 211 -37.96 -0.92 -38.40
C LEU A 211 -39.25 -0.73 -37.59
N ILE A 212 -39.63 0.51 -37.28
CA ILE A 212 -40.86 0.82 -36.55
C ILE A 212 -42.09 0.48 -37.40
N ALA A 213 -42.07 0.77 -38.70
CA ALA A 213 -43.16 0.41 -39.62
C ALA A 213 -43.35 -1.12 -39.73
N ASN A 214 -42.26 -1.90 -39.68
CA ASN A 214 -42.34 -3.37 -39.68
C ASN A 214 -42.77 -3.95 -38.32
N LEU A 215 -42.47 -3.26 -37.21
CA LEU A 215 -42.87 -3.67 -35.87
C LEU A 215 -44.36 -3.40 -35.58
N LEU A 216 -44.95 -2.38 -36.22
CA LEU A 216 -46.37 -2.02 -36.11
C LEU A 216 -47.28 -2.78 -37.10
N ALA A 217 -46.73 -3.65 -37.96
CA ALA A 217 -47.48 -4.44 -38.92
C ALA A 217 -47.97 -5.81 -38.38
N GLN A 218 -47.87 -6.06 -37.07
CA GLN A 218 -48.45 -7.26 -36.45
C GLN A 218 -49.84 -6.95 -35.85
N PRO A 219 -50.86 -7.78 -36.11
CA PRO A 219 -52.20 -7.56 -35.59
C PRO A 219 -52.33 -7.90 -34.10
N ASP A 220 -53.12 -7.09 -33.42
CA ASP A 220 -53.41 -7.12 -31.98
C ASP A 220 -53.91 -8.47 -31.47
N THR A 221 -53.41 -8.87 -30.30
CA THR A 221 -54.17 -9.67 -29.33
C THR A 221 -54.28 -8.90 -28.01
N ALA A 222 -55.52 -8.79 -27.57
CA ALA A 222 -56.01 -7.87 -26.55
C ALA A 222 -55.95 -8.41 -25.11
N SER A 223 -56.18 -7.46 -24.19
CA SER A 223 -56.60 -7.58 -22.78
C SER A 223 -55.54 -7.95 -21.73
N GLY A 224 -55.34 -7.19 -20.65
CA GLY A 224 -56.09 -6.02 -20.17
C GLY A 224 -55.43 -5.35 -18.96
N LEU A 225 -55.89 -4.13 -18.70
CA LEU A 225 -55.75 -3.33 -17.46
C LEU A 225 -57.19 -3.08 -16.98
N PRO A 226 -57.47 -2.88 -15.68
CA PRO A 226 -57.13 -1.62 -14.99
C PRO A 226 -56.86 -1.85 -13.47
N THR A 227 -56.55 -0.92 -12.56
CA THR A 227 -56.82 0.52 -12.44
C THR A 227 -55.80 1.15 -11.46
N THR A 228 -55.59 2.45 -11.63
CA THR A 228 -54.98 3.47 -10.76
C THR A 228 -55.70 3.59 -9.39
N VAL A 229 -55.30 4.30 -8.31
CA VAL A 229 -54.63 5.59 -8.02
C VAL A 229 -54.32 5.60 -6.46
N PRO A 230 -54.04 6.70 -5.71
CA PRO A 230 -52.91 7.67 -5.65
C PRO A 230 -52.22 7.81 -4.25
N VAL A 231 -51.01 8.39 -4.25
CA VAL A 231 -50.46 9.48 -3.36
C VAL A 231 -50.65 9.42 -1.83
N GLU A 232 -49.55 9.45 -1.06
CA GLU A 232 -49.27 10.51 -0.05
C GLU A 232 -47.81 10.51 0.46
N LYS A 233 -47.17 11.69 0.40
CA LYS A 233 -46.05 12.12 1.26
C LYS A 233 -46.67 13.02 2.34
N PRO A 234 -46.12 13.07 3.56
CA PRO A 234 -45.53 14.35 3.99
C PRO A 234 -44.35 14.28 5.00
N ALA A 235 -43.71 15.45 5.14
CA ALA A 235 -42.96 16.02 6.28
C ALA A 235 -41.73 15.26 6.81
N ILE A 236 -40.48 15.76 6.73
CA ILE A 236 -39.88 17.01 7.28
C ILE A 236 -40.23 17.22 8.77
N THR A 237 -39.26 16.90 9.64
CA THR A 237 -39.18 17.46 10.98
C THR A 237 -37.74 17.91 11.23
N GLU A 238 -37.58 19.22 11.33
CA GLU A 238 -36.47 19.94 11.97
C GLU A 238 -36.30 19.46 13.41
N THR A 239 -35.05 19.22 13.83
CA THR A 239 -34.72 19.20 15.26
C THR A 239 -33.69 20.28 15.52
N GLU A 240 -34.07 21.22 16.37
CA GLU A 240 -33.35 22.42 16.77
C GLU A 240 -31.99 22.14 17.42
N ALA A 241 -31.10 23.11 17.21
CA ALA A 241 -29.84 23.28 17.91
C ALA A 241 -30.07 23.62 19.39
N VAL A 242 -29.39 22.90 20.27
CA VAL A 242 -29.26 23.27 21.69
C VAL A 242 -28.14 24.30 21.81
N LYS A 243 -28.50 25.37 22.52
CA LYS A 243 -27.79 26.63 22.70
C LYS A 243 -26.79 26.50 23.86
N GLU A 244 -25.58 26.96 23.63
CA GLU A 244 -24.52 27.16 24.63
C GLU A 244 -24.91 28.27 25.63
N GLU A 245 -24.59 28.07 26.91
CA GLU A 245 -24.33 29.14 27.87
C GLU A 245 -22.95 28.93 28.52
N PRO A 246 -22.18 30.01 28.78
CA PRO A 246 -20.79 29.93 29.22
C PRO A 246 -20.70 29.92 30.75
N VAL A 247 -19.75 29.15 31.30
CA VAL A 247 -19.39 29.22 32.72
C VAL A 247 -17.93 29.62 32.85
N GLU A 248 -17.72 30.66 33.66
CA GLU A 248 -16.46 31.30 33.97
C GLU A 248 -15.47 30.36 34.69
N VAL A 249 -14.19 30.62 34.41
CA VAL A 249 -12.99 30.01 34.99
C VAL A 249 -12.85 30.38 36.48
N PRO A 250 -12.39 29.45 37.33
CA PRO A 250 -11.53 29.82 38.45
C PRO A 250 -10.12 29.24 38.28
N ASP A 251 -9.19 30.13 38.58
CA ASP A 251 -7.76 29.99 38.74
C ASP A 251 -7.42 28.88 39.77
N THR A 252 -6.61 27.89 39.39
CA THR A 252 -6.02 26.92 40.33
C THR A 252 -4.54 26.72 40.02
N GLU A 253 -3.72 26.93 41.05
CA GLU A 253 -2.29 26.60 41.17
C GLU A 253 -1.98 25.14 40.78
N PRO A 254 -0.71 24.82 40.42
CA PRO A 254 -0.38 23.57 39.74
C PRO A 254 -0.56 22.37 40.68
N GLU A 255 -1.55 21.52 40.34
CA GLU A 255 -1.75 20.24 40.99
C GLU A 255 -0.54 19.32 40.76
N GLU A 256 -0.12 18.69 41.85
CA GLU A 256 0.84 17.60 41.92
C GLU A 256 0.58 16.55 40.83
N GLU A 257 1.66 15.97 40.27
CA GLU A 257 1.59 14.77 39.44
C GLU A 257 0.91 13.64 40.22
N VAL A 258 -0.40 13.49 40.03
CA VAL A 258 -1.18 12.36 40.50
C VAL A 258 -0.72 11.14 39.71
N GLU A 259 -0.11 10.17 40.40
CA GLU A 259 0.17 8.85 39.81
C GLU A 259 -1.15 8.29 39.23
N PRO A 260 -1.22 7.98 37.92
CA PRO A 260 -2.47 7.61 37.30
C PRO A 260 -2.97 6.25 37.79
N GLU A 261 -4.26 6.20 38.14
CA GLU A 261 -5.01 5.04 38.62
C GLU A 261 -4.90 3.84 37.65
N PHE A 262 -4.70 2.63 38.19
CA PHE A 262 -4.73 1.39 37.40
C PHE A 262 -6.08 1.26 36.69
N VAL A 263 -6.09 0.81 35.44
CA VAL A 263 -7.30 0.60 34.65
C VAL A 263 -7.72 -0.87 34.68
N SER A 264 -9.02 -1.13 34.51
CA SER A 264 -9.52 -2.50 34.38
C SER A 264 -8.99 -3.15 33.09
N ASN A 265 -8.91 -4.49 33.04
CA ASN A 265 -8.41 -5.20 31.86
C ASN A 265 -9.25 -4.93 30.59
N GLU A 266 -10.56 -4.73 30.73
CA GLU A 266 -11.43 -4.37 29.60
C GLU A 266 -11.09 -2.97 29.04
N GLU A 267 -10.84 -2.00 29.92
CA GLU A 267 -10.42 -0.66 29.54
C GLU A 267 -9.03 -0.65 28.93
N ALA A 268 -8.07 -1.36 29.53
CA ALA A 268 -6.72 -1.48 28.99
C ALA A 268 -6.70 -2.11 27.60
N ARG A 269 -7.55 -3.12 27.33
CA ARG A 269 -7.69 -3.69 25.99
C ARG A 269 -8.27 -2.69 25.00
N MET A 270 -9.26 -1.89 25.42
CA MET A 270 -9.81 -0.82 24.58
C MET A 270 -8.73 0.21 24.25
N TYR A 271 -7.95 0.63 25.24
CA TYR A 271 -6.83 1.54 25.06
C TYR A 271 -5.73 0.97 24.18
N TYR A 272 -5.41 -0.31 24.32
CA TYR A 272 -4.48 -1.00 23.41
C TYR A 272 -4.97 -0.94 21.96
N ASN A 273 -6.23 -1.27 21.70
CA ASN A 273 -6.78 -1.28 20.35
C ASN A 273 -6.78 0.12 19.71
N GLU A 274 -7.18 1.14 20.46
CA GLU A 274 -7.14 2.52 19.96
C GLU A 274 -5.70 3.02 19.80
N GLY A 275 -4.82 2.72 20.75
CA GLY A 275 -3.39 3.07 20.68
C GLY A 275 -2.68 2.41 19.50
N TYR A 276 -2.91 1.13 19.27
CA TYR A 276 -2.39 0.41 18.10
C TYR A 276 -2.95 0.97 16.79
N LYS A 277 -4.23 1.34 16.75
CA LYS A 277 -4.82 2.02 15.59
C LYS A 277 -4.19 3.39 15.33
N GLN A 278 -3.89 4.18 16.36
CA GLN A 278 -3.16 5.45 16.18
C GLN A 278 -1.72 5.22 15.72
N TYR A 279 -1.07 4.18 16.26
CA TYR A 279 0.27 3.76 15.83
C TYR A 279 0.31 3.45 14.32
N LEU A 280 -0.65 2.65 13.83
CA LEU A 280 -0.78 2.33 12.40
C LEU A 280 -1.09 3.56 11.52
N ASN A 281 -1.71 4.60 12.08
CA ASN A 281 -1.98 5.86 11.40
C ASN A 281 -0.80 6.85 11.45
N GLU A 282 0.34 6.46 12.03
CA GLU A 282 1.51 7.31 12.30
C GLU A 282 1.22 8.51 13.23
N ASP A 283 0.12 8.48 13.99
CA ASP A 283 -0.16 9.47 15.05
C ASP A 283 0.47 9.00 16.37
N PHE A 284 1.80 9.08 16.44
CA PHE A 284 2.58 8.60 17.58
C PHE A 284 2.28 9.34 18.90
N PRO A 285 2.04 10.68 18.93
CA PRO A 285 1.60 11.34 20.14
C PRO A 285 0.30 10.75 20.71
N ALA A 286 -0.70 10.50 19.86
CA ALA A 286 -1.95 9.88 20.29
C ALA A 286 -1.76 8.39 20.66
N ALA A 287 -0.92 7.67 19.93
CA ALA A 287 -0.58 6.28 20.23
C ALA A 287 0.06 6.16 21.62
N VAL A 288 1.02 7.02 21.95
CA VAL A 288 1.63 7.10 23.30
C VAL A 288 0.56 7.29 24.36
N ALA A 289 -0.31 8.29 24.20
CA ALA A 289 -1.34 8.58 25.19
C ALA A 289 -2.21 7.35 25.50
N TYR A 290 -2.67 6.64 24.47
CA TYR A 290 -3.49 5.44 24.65
C TYR A 290 -2.71 4.23 25.16
N LEU A 291 -1.51 3.98 24.62
CA LEU A 291 -0.69 2.82 24.99
C LEU A 291 -0.15 2.93 26.42
N GLU A 292 0.09 4.15 26.93
CA GLU A 292 0.42 4.38 28.33
C GLU A 292 -0.69 3.90 29.28
N TYR A 293 -1.97 4.10 28.92
CA TYR A 293 -3.08 3.55 29.71
C TYR A 293 -3.18 2.03 29.54
N ALA A 294 -2.92 1.51 28.33
CA ALA A 294 -3.01 0.08 28.05
C ALA A 294 -2.02 -0.78 28.87
N VAL A 295 -0.86 -0.22 29.23
CA VAL A 295 0.14 -0.91 30.06
C VAL A 295 -0.10 -0.78 31.58
N ARG A 296 -1.11 -0.01 32.00
CA ARG A 296 -1.45 0.24 33.42
C ARG A 296 -2.53 -0.70 33.94
N THR A 297 -2.32 -2.01 33.85
CA THR A 297 -3.24 -3.03 34.39
C THR A 297 -2.74 -3.61 35.72
N GLU A 298 -3.66 -4.04 36.59
CA GLU A 298 -3.30 -4.77 37.82
C GLU A 298 -2.79 -6.19 37.53
N GLU A 299 -3.22 -6.79 36.42
CA GLU A 299 -2.80 -8.11 35.95
C GLU A 299 -2.12 -8.00 34.58
N SER A 300 -0.98 -8.66 34.41
CA SER A 300 -0.26 -8.73 33.14
C SER A 300 -0.96 -9.69 32.17
N ASP A 301 -1.96 -9.16 31.47
CA ASP A 301 -2.72 -9.86 30.44
C ASP A 301 -1.89 -10.05 29.15
N TYR A 302 -2.30 -11.02 28.31
CA TYR A 302 -1.63 -11.38 27.05
C TYR A 302 -1.38 -10.23 26.06
N PHE A 303 -2.08 -9.10 26.13
CA PHE A 303 -1.86 -7.97 25.21
C PHE A 303 -0.92 -6.90 25.76
N THR A 304 -0.50 -7.01 27.03
CA THR A 304 0.25 -5.94 27.71
C THR A 304 1.71 -5.89 27.28
N ASP A 305 2.29 -7.02 26.86
CA ASP A 305 3.61 -7.07 26.22
C ASP A 305 3.57 -6.42 24.83
N ASP A 306 2.55 -6.71 24.02
CA ASP A 306 2.29 -6.02 22.75
C ASP A 306 2.17 -4.51 22.98
N ALA A 307 1.36 -4.10 23.96
CA ALA A 307 1.15 -2.70 24.32
C ALA A 307 2.47 -2.02 24.69
N SER A 308 3.29 -2.67 25.50
CA SER A 308 4.61 -2.17 25.90
C SER A 308 5.56 -2.05 24.71
N TYR A 309 5.57 -3.02 23.80
CA TYR A 309 6.38 -2.97 22.58
C TYR A 309 5.99 -1.80 21.67
N PHE A 310 4.69 -1.62 21.41
CA PHE A 310 4.23 -0.49 20.59
C PHE A 310 4.38 0.85 21.30
N LEU A 311 4.32 0.88 22.64
CA LEU A 311 4.59 2.07 23.43
C LEU A 311 6.06 2.52 23.27
N ALA A 312 7.01 1.60 23.47
CA ALA A 312 8.43 1.85 23.25
C ALA A 312 8.71 2.28 21.79
N SER A 313 8.05 1.63 20.83
CA SER A 313 8.14 2.00 19.41
C SER A 313 7.66 3.43 19.16
N SER A 314 6.55 3.83 19.79
CA SER A 314 5.97 5.17 19.68
C SER A 314 6.87 6.23 20.32
N TYR A 315 7.41 5.96 21.51
CA TYR A 315 8.40 6.84 22.16
C TYR A 315 9.64 7.04 21.30
N LEU A 316 10.13 5.98 20.64
CA LEU A 316 11.29 6.06 19.76
C LEU A 316 11.03 7.01 18.57
N ARG A 317 9.80 6.98 18.03
CA ARG A 317 9.35 7.87 16.93
C ARG A 317 9.23 9.33 17.37
N GLU A 318 8.78 9.53 18.60
CA GLU A 318 8.68 10.83 19.27
C GLU A 318 10.03 11.32 19.83
N GLN A 319 11.13 10.59 19.58
CA GLN A 319 12.47 10.91 20.08
C GLN A 319 12.56 10.99 21.63
N LYS A 320 11.64 10.32 22.32
CA LYS A 320 11.56 10.16 23.77
C LYS A 320 12.40 8.97 24.22
N TYR A 321 13.72 9.09 24.02
CA TYR A 321 14.63 7.94 24.13
C TYR A 321 14.79 7.43 25.58
N GLU A 322 14.67 8.30 26.58
CA GLU A 322 14.75 7.89 27.99
C GLU A 322 13.56 7.00 28.36
N GLU A 323 12.39 7.35 27.84
CA GLU A 323 11.14 6.63 28.00
C GLU A 323 11.20 5.25 27.32
N VAL A 324 11.78 5.15 26.11
CA VAL A 324 12.05 3.84 25.48
C VAL A 324 12.87 2.93 26.40
N VAL A 325 13.96 3.45 26.98
CA VAL A 325 14.83 2.68 27.88
C VAL A 325 14.08 2.28 29.15
N ASN A 326 13.25 3.17 29.71
CA ASN A 326 12.46 2.88 30.89
C ASN A 326 11.38 1.81 30.61
N THR A 327 10.68 1.90 29.48
CA THR A 327 9.69 0.90 29.05
C THR A 327 10.35 -0.46 28.81
N ALA A 328 11.52 -0.51 28.15
CA ALA A 328 12.26 -1.76 27.97
C ALA A 328 12.67 -2.39 29.31
N LYS A 329 13.18 -1.59 30.25
CA LYS A 329 13.51 -2.08 31.61
C LYS A 329 12.29 -2.63 32.34
N ALA A 330 11.15 -1.96 32.24
CA ALA A 330 9.89 -2.44 32.82
C ALA A 330 9.47 -3.77 32.17
N PHE A 331 9.50 -3.85 30.84
CA PHE A 331 9.19 -5.06 30.07
C PHE A 331 10.01 -6.27 30.53
N TYR A 332 11.32 -6.10 30.75
CA TYR A 332 12.18 -7.21 31.18
C TYR A 332 12.09 -7.57 32.66
N LYS A 333 11.54 -6.68 33.48
CA LYS A 333 11.31 -6.92 34.91
C LYS A 333 10.00 -7.68 35.15
N GLU A 334 9.10 -7.70 34.18
CA GLU A 334 7.81 -8.38 34.29
C GLU A 334 7.99 -9.91 34.36
N GLU A 335 7.32 -10.51 35.34
CA GLU A 335 7.53 -11.92 35.70
C GLU A 335 6.47 -12.87 35.14
N SER A 336 5.42 -12.33 34.52
CA SER A 336 4.39 -13.15 33.87
C SER A 336 4.95 -13.97 32.71
N GLU A 337 4.31 -15.12 32.47
CA GLU A 337 4.73 -16.06 31.42
C GLU A 337 4.65 -15.41 30.03
N HIS A 338 3.65 -14.55 29.79
CA HIS A 338 3.49 -13.85 28.53
C HIS A 338 4.67 -12.92 28.19
N TYR A 339 5.21 -12.15 29.14
CA TYR A 339 6.40 -11.32 28.89
C TYR A 339 7.70 -12.13 28.75
N LYS A 340 7.78 -13.27 29.44
CA LYS A 340 8.93 -14.18 29.36
C LYS A 340 8.99 -14.89 28.01
N GLU A 341 7.83 -15.25 27.45
CA GLU A 341 7.69 -15.94 26.17
C GLU A 341 7.35 -15.01 25.00
N SER A 342 7.27 -13.70 25.26
CA SER A 342 6.82 -12.71 24.27
C SER A 342 7.71 -12.75 23.00
N PRO A 343 7.10 -12.79 21.81
CA PRO A 343 7.84 -12.72 20.55
C PRO A 343 8.55 -11.37 20.37
N TYR A 344 8.16 -10.35 21.16
CA TYR A 344 8.73 -9.01 21.10
C TYR A 344 9.98 -8.84 21.98
N ARG A 345 10.39 -9.85 22.76
CA ARG A 345 11.55 -9.72 23.65
C ARG A 345 12.80 -9.24 22.93
N GLU A 346 13.13 -9.80 21.78
CA GLU A 346 14.36 -9.40 21.08
C GLU A 346 14.19 -8.05 20.36
N GLY A 347 12.99 -7.79 19.82
CA GLY A 347 12.65 -6.50 19.22
C GLY A 347 12.71 -5.35 20.24
N MET A 348 12.22 -5.57 21.46
CA MET A 348 12.31 -4.60 22.57
C MET A 348 13.77 -4.29 22.91
N ARG A 349 14.65 -5.30 22.94
CA ARG A 349 16.10 -5.10 23.18
C ARG A 349 16.70 -4.23 22.10
N LEU A 350 16.32 -4.48 20.84
CA LEU A 350 16.81 -3.69 19.72
C LEU A 350 16.35 -2.23 19.81
N GLN A 351 15.11 -1.97 20.24
CA GLN A 351 14.62 -0.61 20.47
C GLN A 351 15.35 0.09 21.61
N GLU A 352 15.62 -0.62 22.70
CA GLU A 352 16.43 -0.10 23.82
C GLU A 352 17.83 0.27 23.36
N SER A 353 18.50 -0.60 22.59
CA SER A 353 19.80 -0.31 21.99
C SER A 353 19.74 0.96 21.13
N ARG A 354 18.73 1.09 20.26
CA ARG A 354 18.51 2.30 19.43
C ARG A 354 18.41 3.56 20.26
N ALA A 355 17.63 3.52 21.33
CA ALA A 355 17.46 4.65 22.23
C ALA A 355 18.76 4.97 22.99
N LEU A 356 19.48 3.96 23.49
CA LEU A 356 20.77 4.14 24.17
C LEU A 356 21.82 4.78 23.25
N TRP A 357 21.88 4.37 21.99
CA TRP A 357 22.77 5.02 21.01
C TRP A 357 22.42 6.50 20.82
N LYS A 358 21.13 6.84 20.68
CA LYS A 358 20.69 8.24 20.57
C LYS A 358 20.94 9.07 21.83
N LEU A 359 21.06 8.42 22.98
CA LEU A 359 21.46 9.03 24.25
C LEU A 359 22.99 9.05 24.46
N ASN A 360 23.79 8.76 23.43
CA ASN A 360 25.26 8.66 23.47
C ASN A 360 25.78 7.61 24.48
N LYS A 361 24.99 6.59 24.79
CA LYS A 361 25.36 5.45 25.64
C LYS A 361 25.84 4.28 24.78
N ASN A 362 26.84 4.55 23.93
CA ASN A 362 27.30 3.60 22.90
C ASN A 362 27.75 2.26 23.49
N ALA A 363 28.42 2.25 24.63
CA ALA A 363 28.87 1.01 25.28
C ALA A 363 27.69 0.10 25.68
N GLU A 364 26.63 0.66 26.27
CA GLU A 364 25.42 -0.10 26.63
C GLU A 364 24.67 -0.55 25.38
N SER A 365 24.54 0.33 24.39
CA SER A 365 23.93 0.02 23.09
C SER A 365 24.63 -1.17 22.42
N THR A 366 25.96 -1.11 22.27
CA THR A 366 26.76 -2.15 21.61
C THR A 366 26.72 -3.46 22.37
N ALA A 367 26.70 -3.44 23.70
CA ALA A 367 26.56 -4.65 24.51
C ALA A 367 25.25 -5.41 24.19
N ILE A 368 24.14 -4.69 24.04
CA ILE A 368 22.85 -5.28 23.63
C ILE A 368 22.93 -5.81 22.19
N LEU A 369 23.55 -5.08 21.27
CA LEU A 369 23.71 -5.55 19.89
C LEU A 369 24.53 -6.84 19.82
N ASP A 370 25.59 -6.94 20.61
CA ASP A 370 26.39 -8.16 20.70
C ASP A 370 25.61 -9.34 21.26
N GLU A 371 24.78 -9.11 22.27
CA GLU A 371 23.82 -10.10 22.78
C GLU A 371 22.93 -10.61 21.63
N LEU A 372 22.26 -9.72 20.91
CA LEU A 372 21.34 -10.03 19.80
C LEU A 372 22.03 -10.70 18.59
N ILE A 373 23.32 -10.43 18.37
CA ILE A 373 24.10 -11.01 17.27
C ILE A 373 24.61 -12.42 17.61
N SER A 374 24.91 -12.68 18.88
CA SER A 374 25.57 -13.92 19.32
C SER A 374 24.66 -15.15 19.36
N LYS A 375 23.34 -14.97 19.18
CA LYS A 375 22.37 -16.06 19.23
C LYS A 375 22.52 -17.07 18.07
N PRO A 376 22.16 -18.35 18.28
CA PRO A 376 22.34 -19.39 17.27
C PRO A 376 21.39 -19.28 16.07
N ASN A 377 20.19 -18.73 16.27
CA ASN A 377 19.19 -18.56 15.23
C ASN A 377 19.28 -17.15 14.62
N VAL A 378 19.56 -17.06 13.32
CA VAL A 378 19.63 -15.78 12.60
C VAL A 378 18.24 -15.42 12.09
N ASP A 379 17.74 -14.25 12.50
CA ASP A 379 16.48 -13.66 12.04
C ASP A 379 16.63 -12.16 11.78
N TRP A 380 15.50 -11.48 11.55
CA TRP A 380 15.47 -10.05 11.23
C TRP A 380 16.12 -9.18 12.32
N VAL A 381 15.95 -9.51 13.61
CA VAL A 381 16.58 -8.77 14.72
C VAL A 381 18.09 -8.91 14.65
N THR A 382 18.61 -10.10 14.33
CA THR A 382 20.06 -10.30 14.13
C THR A 382 20.61 -9.45 13.00
N TYR A 383 19.90 -9.36 11.87
CA TYR A 383 20.33 -8.56 10.73
C TYR A 383 20.33 -7.07 11.05
N GLU A 384 19.29 -6.57 11.71
CA GLU A 384 19.23 -5.17 12.14
C GLU A 384 20.31 -4.85 13.18
N ALA A 385 20.53 -5.75 14.14
CA ALA A 385 21.56 -5.55 15.15
C ALA A 385 22.96 -5.45 14.52
N LYS A 386 23.27 -6.28 13.52
CA LYS A 386 24.53 -6.20 12.74
C LYS A 386 24.65 -4.88 11.99
N ALA A 387 23.58 -4.47 11.30
CA ALA A 387 23.57 -3.22 10.54
C ALA A 387 23.78 -2.01 11.47
N MET A 388 23.08 -1.99 12.60
CA MET A 388 23.19 -0.92 13.58
C MET A 388 24.57 -0.89 14.24
N LYS A 389 25.14 -2.05 14.61
CA LYS A 389 26.48 -2.11 15.20
C LYS A 389 27.54 -1.52 14.27
N LYS A 390 27.45 -1.86 12.98
CA LYS A 390 28.33 -1.28 11.95
C LYS A 390 28.22 0.25 11.87
N LEU A 391 27.01 0.80 11.97
CA LEU A 391 26.81 2.26 11.97
C LEU A 391 27.45 2.96 13.17
N ILE A 392 27.39 2.35 14.36
CA ILE A 392 28.03 2.89 15.57
C ILE A 392 29.56 2.91 15.38
N GLU A 393 30.14 1.80 14.93
CA GLU A 393 31.59 1.67 14.71
C GLU A 393 32.11 2.62 13.63
N GLU A 394 31.36 2.79 12.53
CA GLU A 394 31.72 3.71 11.45
C GLU A 394 31.55 5.19 11.86
N GLY A 395 30.55 5.50 12.69
CA GLY A 395 30.33 6.85 13.24
C GLY A 395 31.46 7.29 14.18
N GLU A 396 31.88 6.43 15.10
CA GLU A 396 33.01 6.69 16.01
C GLU A 396 34.33 6.94 15.24
N SER A 397 34.54 6.27 14.10
CA SER A 397 35.75 6.46 13.28
C SER A 397 35.88 7.83 12.62
N SER A 398 34.79 8.59 12.52
CA SER A 398 34.76 9.90 11.86
C SER A 398 34.98 11.08 12.82
N GLU A 399 34.62 10.95 14.10
CA GLU A 399 34.83 12.01 15.11
C GLU A 399 36.27 12.04 15.65
N ASP A 400 36.97 10.92 15.66
CA ASP A 400 38.38 10.83 16.09
C ASP A 400 39.38 11.51 15.12
N VAL A 401 38.95 11.84 13.89
CA VAL A 401 39.81 12.54 12.91
C VAL A 401 39.71 14.06 13.06
N GLU A 402 38.57 14.60 13.52
CA GLU A 402 38.40 16.05 13.73
C GLU A 402 38.99 16.56 15.05
N GLN A 403 39.20 15.71 16.06
CA GLN A 403 39.89 16.11 17.30
C GLN A 403 41.43 16.02 17.23
N ALA A 404 41.98 15.50 16.13
CA ALA A 404 43.42 15.40 15.90
C ALA A 404 43.98 16.43 14.88
N SER A 405 43.17 17.41 14.46
CA SER A 405 43.54 18.42 13.45
C SER A 405 43.78 19.81 14.03
#